data_AF-A0A3B9ITZ8-F1
#
_entry.id   AF-A0A3B9ITZ8-F1
#
_cell.length_a   1.000
_cell.length_b   1.000
_cell.length_c   1.000
_cell.angle_alpha   90.00
_cell.angle_beta   90.00
_cell.angle_gamma   90.00
#
_symmetry.space_group_name_H-M   'P 1'
#
loop_
_entity.id
_entity.type
_entity.pdbx_description
1 polymer ?
#
loop_
_entity_poly.entity_id
_entity_poly.type
_entity_poly.pdbx_seq_one_letter_code
_entity_poly.pdbx_strand_id
1 'polypeptide(L)'
;AVPNWTGRLPLTGRPIAVLGLLWLAGRVAMASAGLAGNHGPWIAAGFDLVFPVVLALAIGREILAARNQRNLKVLVLLALLIAADAGFHAALILEADTRPWLRAGLGVTLLLIMLVGGRIVPSFTRNWLAKQPGTGPLPVPFNRVDAVCMAVAAVALALWAILPEAPVTAWAALMAGLLHLIRLSRWAGWRTGG
;
A
#
# COMPACT_ATOMS: atom_id res chain seq x y z
N ALA A 1 -13.38 4.41 2.62
CA ALA A 1 -12.29 4.92 3.50
C ALA A 1 -12.00 6.40 3.26
N VAL A 2 -11.70 6.83 2.02
CA VAL A 2 -11.38 8.23 1.69
C VAL A 2 -12.41 9.26 2.23
N PRO A 3 -13.73 9.05 2.12
CA PRO A 3 -14.75 9.98 2.64
C PRO A 3 -14.64 10.20 4.15
N ASN A 4 -14.30 9.15 4.91
CA ASN A 4 -14.13 9.23 6.36
C ASN A 4 -12.91 10.06 6.75
N TRP A 5 -11.95 10.23 5.85
CA TRP A 5 -10.74 11.02 6.07
C TRP A 5 -10.84 12.42 5.47
N THR A 6 -11.53 12.59 4.36
CA THR A 6 -11.65 13.87 3.66
C THR A 6 -12.88 14.67 4.09
N GLY A 7 -13.86 14.03 4.75
CA GLY A 7 -15.15 14.65 5.09
C GLY A 7 -16.00 14.96 3.86
N ARG A 8 -15.59 14.50 2.67
CA ARG A 8 -16.28 14.74 1.40
C ARG A 8 -17.24 13.60 1.10
N LEU A 9 -18.21 13.87 0.23
CA LEU A 9 -19.18 12.87 -0.20
C LEU A 9 -18.46 11.65 -0.80
N PRO A 10 -18.94 10.43 -0.49
CA PRO A 10 -18.38 9.24 -1.09
C PRO A 10 -18.52 9.26 -2.61
N LEU A 11 -17.46 8.85 -3.31
CA LEU A 11 -17.60 8.41 -4.69
C LEU A 11 -18.58 7.22 -4.67
N THR A 12 -19.72 7.35 -5.34
CA THR A 12 -20.76 6.31 -5.38
C THR A 12 -21.30 6.16 -6.80
N GLY A 13 -21.78 4.97 -7.13
CA GLY A 13 -22.40 4.68 -8.43
C GLY A 13 -21.38 4.66 -9.58
N ARG A 14 -21.63 5.48 -10.62
CA ARG A 14 -20.92 5.43 -11.91
C ARG A 14 -19.38 5.53 -11.80
N PRO A 15 -18.77 6.42 -11.00
CA PRO A 15 -17.32 6.50 -10.90
C PRO A 15 -16.66 5.22 -10.35
N ILE A 16 -17.31 4.53 -9.40
CA ILE A 16 -16.81 3.24 -8.90
C ILE A 16 -16.95 2.16 -9.97
N ALA A 17 -18.07 2.14 -10.69
CA ALA A 17 -18.27 1.18 -11.78
C ALA A 17 -17.19 1.33 -12.87
N VAL A 18 -16.86 2.58 -13.25
CA VAL A 18 -15.77 2.87 -14.20
C VAL A 18 -14.43 2.36 -13.67
N LEU A 19 -14.09 2.64 -12.40
CA LEU A 19 -12.86 2.12 -11.79
C LEU A 19 -12.81 0.58 -11.81
N GLY A 20 -13.93 -0.08 -11.52
CA GLY A 20 -14.05 -1.54 -11.57
C GLY A 20 -13.85 -2.10 -12.98
N LEU A 21 -14.44 -1.44 -13.99
CA LEU A 21 -14.27 -1.82 -15.39
C LEU A 21 -12.83 -1.62 -15.89
N LEU A 22 -12.19 -0.51 -15.50
CA LEU A 22 -10.78 -0.25 -15.83
C LEU A 22 -9.87 -1.32 -15.21
N TRP A 23 -10.12 -1.68 -13.95
CA TRP A 23 -9.37 -2.76 -13.29
C TRP A 23 -9.58 -4.09 -14.02
N LEU A 24 -10.83 -4.43 -14.36
CA LEU A 24 -11.15 -5.68 -15.03
C LEU A 24 -10.50 -5.74 -16.42
N ALA A 25 -10.53 -4.64 -17.17
CA ALA A 25 -9.87 -4.53 -18.47
C ALA A 25 -8.35 -4.76 -18.36
N GLY A 26 -7.69 -4.20 -17.35
CA GLY A 26 -6.28 -4.47 -17.05
C GLY A 26 -6.01 -5.96 -16.79
N ARG A 27 -6.84 -6.62 -15.98
CA ARG A 27 -6.68 -8.06 -15.68
C ARG A 27 -6.90 -8.93 -16.90
N VAL A 28 -7.90 -8.64 -17.72
CA VAL A 28 -8.15 -9.35 -18.98
C VAL A 28 -6.96 -9.17 -19.92
N ALA A 29 -6.49 -7.93 -20.12
CA ALA A 29 -5.34 -7.63 -20.97
C ALA A 29 -4.08 -8.39 -20.53
N MET A 30 -3.80 -8.44 -19.23
CA MET A 30 -2.70 -9.21 -18.65
C MET A 30 -2.87 -10.72 -18.89
N ALA A 31 -4.06 -11.27 -18.64
CA ALA A 31 -4.33 -12.70 -18.83
C ALA A 31 -4.29 -13.13 -20.30
N SER A 32 -4.67 -12.25 -21.23
CA SER A 32 -4.65 -12.50 -22.66
C SER A 32 -3.39 -12.04 -23.37
N ALA A 33 -2.38 -11.50 -22.65
CA ALA A 33 -1.20 -10.90 -23.26
C ALA A 33 -0.46 -11.86 -24.19
N GLY A 34 -0.36 -13.14 -23.81
CA GLY A 34 0.28 -14.18 -24.64
C GLY A 34 -0.43 -14.46 -25.97
N LEU A 35 -1.73 -14.15 -26.08
CA LEU A 35 -2.50 -14.35 -27.31
C LEU A 35 -2.23 -13.26 -28.36
N ALA A 36 -1.69 -12.11 -27.94
CA ALA A 36 -1.48 -10.94 -28.79
C ALA A 36 -0.07 -10.87 -29.42
N GLY A 37 0.71 -11.96 -29.34
CA GLY A 37 2.06 -12.04 -29.89
C GLY A 37 2.97 -10.92 -29.36
N ASN A 38 3.78 -10.34 -30.25
CA ASN A 38 4.76 -9.30 -29.88
C ASN A 38 4.13 -7.99 -29.37
N HIS A 39 2.83 -7.76 -29.61
CA HIS A 39 2.12 -6.57 -29.10
C HIS A 39 1.53 -6.77 -27.70
N GLY A 40 1.48 -8.02 -27.22
CA GLY A 40 0.89 -8.37 -25.93
C GLY A 40 1.40 -7.55 -24.75
N PRO A 41 2.73 -7.45 -24.53
CA PRO A 41 3.28 -6.68 -23.42
C PRO A 41 2.86 -5.20 -23.43
N TRP A 42 2.79 -4.57 -24.61
CA TRP A 42 2.39 -3.17 -24.77
C TRP A 42 0.91 -2.94 -24.46
N ILE A 43 0.04 -3.84 -24.94
CA ILE A 43 -1.39 -3.79 -24.66
C ILE A 43 -1.64 -4.01 -23.17
N ALA A 44 -0.99 -5.02 -22.59
CA ALA A 44 -1.09 -5.32 -21.17
C ALA A 44 -0.68 -4.11 -20.31
N ALA A 45 0.48 -3.52 -20.59
CA ALA A 45 0.96 -2.31 -19.92
C ALA A 45 -0.03 -1.15 -20.00
N GLY A 46 -0.58 -0.90 -21.19
CA GLY A 46 -1.53 0.19 -21.43
C GLY A 46 -2.81 0.05 -20.60
N PHE A 47 -3.37 -1.15 -20.49
CA PHE A 47 -4.61 -1.36 -19.73
C PHE A 47 -4.37 -1.52 -18.22
N ASP A 48 -3.28 -2.17 -17.82
CA ASP A 48 -2.99 -2.45 -16.40
C ASP A 48 -2.67 -1.15 -15.62
N LEU A 49 -1.94 -0.22 -16.23
CA LEU A 49 -1.56 1.06 -15.60
C LEU A 49 -2.69 2.08 -15.50
N VAL A 50 -3.74 1.98 -16.33
CA VAL A 50 -4.83 2.97 -16.35
C VAL A 50 -5.59 2.98 -15.03
N PHE A 51 -5.93 1.81 -14.49
CA PHE A 51 -6.64 1.72 -13.21
C PHE A 51 -5.90 2.41 -12.05
N PRO A 52 -4.65 2.04 -11.70
CA PRO A 52 -3.98 2.63 -10.54
C PRO A 52 -3.71 4.12 -10.73
N VAL A 53 -3.45 4.60 -11.96
CA VAL A 53 -3.30 6.04 -12.25
C VAL A 53 -4.61 6.79 -12.03
N VAL A 54 -5.72 6.33 -12.61
CA VAL A 54 -7.03 6.98 -12.43
C VAL A 54 -7.46 6.95 -10.96
N LEU A 55 -7.19 5.84 -10.25
CA LEU A 55 -7.41 5.73 -8.82
C LEU A 55 -6.58 6.76 -8.03
N ALA A 56 -5.30 6.91 -8.35
CA ALA A 56 -4.42 7.87 -7.69
C ALA A 56 -4.87 9.32 -7.90
N LEU A 57 -5.30 9.66 -9.11
CA LEU A 57 -5.85 10.98 -9.41
C LEU A 57 -7.15 11.25 -8.65
N ALA A 58 -8.07 10.28 -8.62
CA ALA A 58 -9.31 10.40 -7.88
C ALA A 58 -9.07 10.58 -6.38
N ILE A 59 -8.23 9.75 -5.77
CA ILE A 59 -7.85 9.85 -4.35
C ILE A 59 -7.11 11.15 -4.08
N GLY A 60 -6.14 11.50 -4.92
CA GLY A 60 -5.32 12.70 -4.80
C GLY A 60 -6.17 13.97 -4.82
N ARG A 61 -7.12 14.08 -5.76
CA ARG A 61 -8.08 15.19 -5.82
C ARG A 61 -8.82 15.37 -4.50
N GLU A 62 -9.35 14.31 -3.92
CA GLU A 62 -10.11 14.39 -2.67
C GLU A 62 -9.21 14.75 -1.47
N ILE A 63 -7.98 14.21 -1.40
CA ILE A 63 -7.03 14.50 -0.31
C ILE A 63 -6.55 15.96 -0.37
N LEU A 64 -6.20 16.45 -1.56
CA LEU A 64 -5.74 17.83 -1.77
C LEU A 64 -6.87 18.82 -1.50
N ALA A 65 -8.08 18.55 -2.02
CA ALA A 65 -9.25 19.39 -1.76
C ALA A 65 -9.60 19.46 -0.27
N ALA A 66 -9.45 18.36 0.47
CA ALA A 66 -9.67 18.33 1.92
C ALA A 66 -8.48 18.83 2.76
N ARG A 67 -7.37 19.24 2.12
CA ARG A 67 -6.10 19.62 2.79
C ARG A 67 -5.61 18.58 3.80
N ASN A 68 -5.90 17.30 3.56
CA ASN A 68 -5.58 16.24 4.51
C ASN A 68 -4.13 15.74 4.35
N GLN A 69 -3.20 16.55 4.86
CA GLN A 69 -1.76 16.29 4.83
C GLN A 69 -1.37 14.93 5.43
N ARG A 70 -2.15 14.45 6.42
CA ARG A 70 -1.87 13.17 7.10
C ARG A 70 -2.04 11.95 6.18
N ASN A 71 -2.80 12.09 5.11
CA ASN A 71 -3.09 11.02 4.14
C ASN A 71 -2.33 11.16 2.82
N LEU A 72 -1.54 12.21 2.61
CA LEU A 72 -0.64 12.32 1.46
C LEU A 72 0.35 11.15 1.37
N LYS A 73 0.74 10.57 2.51
CA LYS A 73 1.59 9.37 2.56
C LYS A 73 1.01 8.20 1.74
N VAL A 74 -0.31 8.06 1.70
CA VAL A 74 -0.99 7.02 0.91
C VAL A 74 -0.82 7.31 -0.58
N LEU A 75 -0.95 8.58 -0.99
CA LEU A 75 -0.76 8.99 -2.37
C LEU A 75 0.70 8.78 -2.84
N VAL A 76 1.67 9.07 -1.97
CA VAL A 76 3.10 8.79 -2.25
C VAL A 76 3.32 7.30 -2.47
N LEU A 77 2.80 6.44 -1.58
CA LEU A 77 2.94 4.99 -1.75
C LEU A 77 2.20 4.50 -3.01
N LEU A 78 1.03 5.06 -3.34
CA LEU A 78 0.32 4.70 -4.55
C LEU A 78 1.08 5.12 -5.83
N ALA A 79 1.73 6.29 -5.81
CA ALA A 79 2.61 6.71 -6.90
C ALA A 79 3.83 5.79 -7.06
N LEU A 80 4.43 5.36 -5.95
CA LEU A 80 5.51 4.36 -5.98
C LEU A 80 5.04 3.00 -6.51
N LEU A 81 3.79 2.61 -6.20
CA LEU A 81 3.21 1.37 -6.73
C LEU A 81 3.04 1.46 -8.24
N ILE A 82 2.52 2.58 -8.75
CA ILE A 82 2.40 2.85 -10.19
C ILE A 82 3.79 2.85 -10.85
N ALA A 83 4.79 3.47 -10.22
CA ALA A 83 6.15 3.50 -10.76
C ALA A 83 6.78 2.09 -10.81
N ALA A 84 6.55 1.26 -9.79
CA ALA A 84 7.02 -0.12 -9.77
C ALA A 84 6.33 -0.97 -10.85
N ASP A 85 5.03 -0.78 -11.02
CA ASP A 85 4.24 -1.46 -12.05
C ASP A 85 4.66 -1.05 -13.47
N ALA A 86 4.83 0.26 -13.70
CA ALA A 86 5.34 0.76 -14.97
C ALA A 86 6.76 0.26 -15.27
N GLY A 87 7.62 0.21 -14.25
CA GLY A 87 8.96 -0.36 -14.36
C GLY A 87 8.95 -1.86 -14.66
N PHE A 88 8.01 -2.62 -14.10
CA PHE A 88 7.81 -4.03 -14.44
C PHE A 88 7.45 -4.21 -15.92
N HIS A 89 6.47 -3.45 -16.41
CA HIS A 89 6.06 -3.47 -17.82
C HIS A 89 7.20 -3.05 -18.75
N ALA A 90 7.94 -1.99 -18.39
CA ALA A 90 9.09 -1.53 -19.15
C ALA A 90 10.20 -2.61 -19.20
N ALA A 91 10.51 -3.25 -18.07
CA ALA A 91 11.48 -4.33 -18.03
C ALA A 91 11.03 -5.54 -18.87
N LEU A 92 9.75 -5.89 -18.85
CA LEU A 92 9.20 -6.96 -19.67
C LEU A 92 9.34 -6.66 -21.17
N ILE A 93 9.01 -5.43 -21.58
CA ILE A 93 9.11 -4.97 -22.97
C ILE A 93 10.56 -4.92 -23.46
N LEU A 94 11.49 -4.52 -22.59
CA LEU A 94 12.92 -4.41 -22.88
C LEU A 94 13.68 -5.73 -22.69
N GLU A 95 12.99 -6.83 -22.39
CA GLU A 95 13.58 -8.13 -22.07
C GLU A 95 14.64 -8.06 -20.93
N ALA A 96 14.43 -7.14 -19.99
CA ALA A 96 15.27 -6.93 -18.83
C ALA A 96 14.75 -7.70 -17.60
N ASP A 97 15.54 -7.73 -16.52
CA ASP A 97 15.14 -8.40 -15.28
C ASP A 97 13.94 -7.68 -14.61
N THR A 98 12.80 -8.37 -14.53
CA THR A 98 11.57 -7.88 -13.90
C THR A 98 11.54 -8.06 -12.38
N ARG A 99 12.43 -8.91 -11.83
CA ARG A 99 12.42 -9.29 -10.40
C ARG A 99 12.59 -8.10 -9.45
N PRO A 100 13.45 -7.10 -9.70
CA PRO A 100 13.54 -5.91 -8.85
C PRO A 100 12.21 -5.14 -8.75
N TRP A 101 11.50 -5.00 -9.87
CA TRP A 101 10.22 -4.31 -9.95
C TRP A 101 9.09 -5.07 -9.25
N LEU A 102 9.06 -6.40 -9.38
CA LEU A 102 8.16 -7.27 -8.60
C LEU A 102 8.39 -7.09 -7.09
N ARG A 103 9.64 -7.13 -6.63
CA ARG A 103 9.98 -6.91 -5.22
C ARG A 103 9.61 -5.50 -4.75
N ALA A 104 9.84 -4.47 -5.58
CA ALA A 104 9.44 -3.10 -5.29
C ALA A 104 7.92 -2.96 -5.13
N GLY A 105 7.13 -3.53 -6.06
CA GLY A 105 5.67 -3.53 -5.98
C GLY A 105 5.13 -4.24 -4.73
N LEU A 106 5.70 -5.41 -4.40
CA LEU A 106 5.40 -6.11 -3.15
C LEU A 106 5.78 -5.28 -1.92
N GLY A 107 6.97 -4.68 -1.90
CA GLY A 107 7.43 -3.83 -0.80
C GLY A 107 6.51 -2.63 -0.57
N VAL A 108 6.11 -1.94 -1.63
CA VAL A 108 5.17 -0.81 -1.55
C VAL A 108 3.80 -1.27 -1.05
N THR A 109 3.32 -2.43 -1.51
CA THR A 109 2.06 -3.03 -1.03
C THR A 109 2.11 -3.35 0.46
N LEU A 110 3.21 -3.94 0.93
CA LEU A 110 3.45 -4.19 2.35
C LEU A 110 3.47 -2.87 3.14
N LEU A 111 4.13 -1.83 2.64
CA LEU A 111 4.13 -0.49 3.26
C LEU A 111 2.71 0.09 3.36
N LEU A 112 1.88 -0.06 2.32
CA LEU A 112 0.48 0.35 2.36
C LEU A 112 -0.29 -0.39 3.44
N ILE A 113 -0.15 -1.71 3.52
CA ILE A 113 -0.77 -2.55 4.55
C ILE A 113 -0.32 -2.08 5.96
N MET A 114 0.98 -1.91 6.18
CA MET A 114 1.53 -1.49 7.46
C MET A 114 1.14 -0.06 7.86
N LEU A 115 1.01 0.85 6.90
CA LEU A 115 0.61 2.24 7.13
C LEU A 115 -0.88 2.33 7.49
N VAL A 116 -1.73 1.69 6.68
CA VAL A 116 -3.19 1.72 6.83
C VAL A 116 -3.61 0.89 8.05
N GLY A 117 -3.11 -0.35 8.14
CA GLY A 117 -3.40 -1.27 9.24
C GLY A 117 -3.01 -0.70 10.60
N GLY A 118 -1.81 -0.11 10.71
CA GLY A 118 -1.38 0.47 11.98
C GLY A 118 -2.01 1.81 12.37
N ARG A 119 -2.97 2.30 11.58
CA ARG A 119 -3.90 3.36 12.01
C ARG A 119 -5.28 2.79 12.30
N ILE A 120 -5.77 1.91 11.44
CA ILE A 120 -7.13 1.38 11.51
C ILE A 120 -7.27 0.40 12.68
N VAL A 121 -6.37 -0.58 12.81
CA VAL A 121 -6.46 -1.62 13.84
C VAL A 121 -6.41 -1.04 15.25
N PRO A 122 -5.43 -0.18 15.62
CA PRO A 122 -5.41 0.43 16.95
C PRO A 122 -6.64 1.28 17.25
N SER A 123 -7.21 1.94 16.23
CA SER A 123 -8.41 2.75 16.41
C SER A 123 -9.62 1.89 16.76
N PHE A 124 -9.78 0.74 16.10
CA PHE A 124 -10.84 -0.21 16.45
C PHE A 124 -10.64 -0.80 17.84
N THR A 125 -9.42 -1.26 18.16
CA THR A 125 -9.10 -1.79 19.50
C THR A 125 -9.39 -0.75 20.58
N ARG A 126 -8.98 0.51 20.37
CA ARG A 126 -9.24 1.61 21.29
C ARG A 126 -10.74 1.88 21.45
N ASN A 127 -11.49 1.93 20.34
CA ASN A 127 -12.93 2.21 20.38
C ASN A 127 -13.70 1.10 21.09
N TRP A 128 -13.26 -0.15 20.98
CA TRP A 128 -13.83 -1.27 21.71
C TRP A 128 -13.49 -1.22 23.20
N LEU A 129 -12.21 -1.06 23.55
CA LEU A 129 -11.75 -1.01 24.94
C LEU A 129 -12.37 0.16 25.70
N ALA A 130 -12.51 1.32 25.06
CA ALA A 130 -13.13 2.50 25.68
C ALA A 130 -14.61 2.29 26.09
N LYS A 131 -15.28 1.27 25.56
CA LYS A 131 -16.65 0.90 25.92
C LYS A 131 -16.72 -0.19 26.99
N GLN A 132 -15.59 -0.75 27.39
CA GLN A 132 -15.55 -1.82 28.37
C GLN A 132 -15.17 -1.31 29.77
N PRO A 133 -15.78 -1.85 30.83
CA PRO A 133 -15.45 -1.48 32.20
C PRO A 133 -14.02 -1.92 32.56
N GLY A 134 -13.29 -1.09 33.30
CA GLY A 134 -12.01 -1.49 33.91
C GLY A 134 -10.87 -1.77 32.92
N THR A 135 -10.98 -1.39 31.65
CA THR A 135 -9.88 -1.58 30.71
C THR A 135 -8.73 -0.64 31.06
N GLY A 136 -7.57 -1.20 31.41
CA GLY A 136 -6.31 -0.45 31.56
C GLY A 136 -5.90 0.33 30.29
N PRO A 137 -4.66 0.83 30.20
CA PRO A 137 -4.25 1.83 29.20
C PRO A 137 -4.71 1.56 27.76
N LEU A 138 -5.28 2.56 27.10
CA LEU A 138 -5.76 2.43 25.71
C LEU A 138 -4.60 2.38 24.71
N PRO A 139 -4.77 1.71 23.54
CA PRO A 139 -3.80 1.73 22.47
C PRO A 139 -3.40 3.16 22.09
N VAL A 140 -2.09 3.36 21.97
CA VAL A 140 -1.51 4.66 21.64
C VAL A 140 -1.75 4.94 20.15
N PRO A 141 -2.28 6.11 19.77
CA PRO A 141 -2.38 6.51 18.37
C PRO A 141 -0.99 6.52 17.69
N PHE A 142 -0.97 6.42 16.36
CA PHE A 142 0.26 6.46 15.57
C PHE A 142 1.19 7.60 16.01
N ASN A 143 2.41 7.28 16.45
CA ASN A 143 3.36 8.26 16.96
C ASN A 143 4.75 8.16 16.30
N ARG A 144 5.76 8.78 16.91
CA ARG A 144 7.14 8.78 16.39
C ARG A 144 7.74 7.37 16.30
N VAL A 145 7.44 6.48 17.24
CA VAL A 145 7.92 5.09 17.21
C VAL A 145 7.34 4.36 16.01
N ASP A 146 6.05 4.56 15.73
CA ASP A 146 5.41 4.01 14.51
C ASP A 146 6.05 4.57 13.23
N ALA A 147 6.41 5.85 13.22
CA ALA A 147 7.10 6.47 12.08
C ALA A 147 8.51 5.86 11.86
N VAL A 148 9.25 5.60 12.93
CA VAL A 148 10.57 4.92 12.86
C VAL A 148 10.40 3.50 12.34
N CYS A 149 9.42 2.73 12.83
CA CYS A 149 9.13 1.39 12.33
C CYS A 149 8.86 1.41 10.82
N MET A 150 8.00 2.33 10.36
CA MET A 150 7.70 2.50 8.95
C MET A 150 8.92 2.90 8.11
N ALA A 151 9.79 3.76 8.63
CA ALA A 151 11.00 4.19 7.93
C ALA A 151 12.00 3.04 7.79
N VAL A 152 12.24 2.28 8.86
CA VAL A 152 13.13 1.11 8.83
C VAL A 152 12.58 0.04 7.87
N ALA A 153 11.27 -0.21 7.90
CA ALA A 153 10.63 -1.13 6.95
C ALA A 153 10.77 -0.65 5.50
N ALA A 154 10.64 0.66 5.23
CA ALA A 154 10.82 1.21 3.89
C ALA A 154 12.25 1.02 3.38
N VAL A 155 13.25 1.26 4.23
CA VAL A 155 14.67 1.02 3.88
C VAL A 155 14.93 -0.47 3.65
N ALA A 156 14.44 -1.35 4.53
CA ALA A 156 14.62 -2.79 4.39
C ALA A 156 13.99 -3.33 3.08
N LEU A 157 12.79 -2.87 2.74
CA LEU A 157 12.09 -3.28 1.52
C LEU A 157 12.73 -2.69 0.25
N ALA A 158 13.28 -1.48 0.32
CA ALA A 158 14.05 -0.90 -0.78
C ALA A 158 15.37 -1.67 -1.00
N LEU A 159 16.09 -2.00 0.08
CA LEU A 159 17.28 -2.86 0.03
C LEU A 159 16.93 -4.23 -0.56
N TRP A 160 15.80 -4.81 -0.16
CA TRP A 160 15.36 -6.09 -0.71
C TRP A 160 15.01 -6.03 -2.20
N ALA A 161 14.46 -4.92 -2.67
CA ALA A 161 14.17 -4.74 -4.09
C ALA A 161 15.45 -4.70 -4.95
N ILE A 162 16.52 -4.07 -4.44
CA ILE A 162 17.75 -3.80 -5.21
C ILE A 162 18.83 -4.86 -4.97
N LEU A 163 19.02 -5.28 -3.72
CA LEU A 163 20.09 -6.17 -3.24
C LEU A 163 19.51 -7.31 -2.39
N PRO A 164 18.66 -8.19 -2.95
CA PRO A 164 17.92 -9.20 -2.17
C PRO A 164 18.82 -10.17 -1.41
N GLU A 165 19.98 -10.51 -1.95
CA GLU A 165 20.91 -11.52 -1.38
C GLU A 165 21.98 -10.90 -0.47
N ALA A 166 22.02 -9.57 -0.31
CA ALA A 166 23.06 -8.92 0.47
C ALA A 166 22.84 -9.11 1.98
N PRO A 167 23.88 -9.39 2.78
CA PRO A 167 23.76 -9.53 4.24
C PRO A 167 23.12 -8.30 4.92
N VAL A 168 23.37 -7.09 4.39
CA VAL A 168 22.77 -5.85 4.89
C VAL A 168 21.23 -5.87 4.77
N THR A 169 20.69 -6.46 3.71
CA THR A 169 19.25 -6.62 3.49
C THR A 169 18.65 -7.55 4.54
N ALA A 170 19.32 -8.66 4.82
CA ALA A 170 18.88 -9.61 5.85
C ALA A 170 18.81 -8.96 7.24
N TRP A 171 19.85 -8.23 7.63
CA TRP A 171 19.86 -7.51 8.92
C TRP A 171 18.81 -6.40 8.98
N ALA A 172 18.64 -5.64 7.89
CA ALA A 172 17.60 -4.60 7.81
C ALA A 172 16.19 -5.20 7.91
N ALA A 173 15.93 -6.32 7.23
CA ALA A 173 14.65 -7.02 7.29
C ALA A 173 14.37 -7.61 8.68
N LEU A 174 15.38 -8.20 9.32
CA LEU A 174 15.26 -8.70 10.69
C LEU A 174 14.92 -7.56 11.67
N MET A 175 15.64 -6.44 11.58
CA MET A 175 15.37 -5.25 12.41
C MET A 175 13.96 -4.69 12.16
N ALA A 176 13.56 -4.58 10.89
CA ALA A 176 12.20 -4.16 10.54
C ALA A 176 11.14 -5.10 11.13
N GLY A 177 11.34 -6.41 11.03
CA GLY A 177 10.47 -7.43 11.61
C GLY A 177 10.31 -7.28 13.12
N LEU A 178 11.43 -7.17 13.86
CA LEU A 178 11.42 -7.00 15.31
C LEU A 178 10.71 -5.71 15.73
N LEU A 179 10.99 -4.59 15.05
CA LEU A 179 10.30 -3.32 15.30
C LEU A 179 8.80 -3.43 15.03
N HIS A 180 8.40 -4.17 13.99
CA HIS A 180 6.99 -4.39 13.69
C HIS A 180 6.29 -5.32 14.68
N LEU A 181 6.99 -6.27 15.30
CA LEU A 181 6.46 -7.05 16.42
C LEU A 181 6.20 -6.16 17.65
N ILE A 182 7.15 -5.27 17.98
CA ILE A 182 6.95 -4.26 19.04
C ILE A 182 5.79 -3.34 18.68
N ARG A 183 5.67 -2.93 17.42
CA ARG A 183 4.57 -2.08 16.96
C ARG A 183 3.22 -2.79 17.06
N LEU A 184 3.15 -4.05 16.65
CA LEU A 184 1.96 -4.89 16.76
C LEU A 184 1.55 -5.09 18.23
N SER A 185 2.53 -5.22 19.13
CA SER A 185 2.26 -5.29 20.56
C SER A 185 1.52 -4.01 21.05
N ARG A 186 1.91 -2.85 20.55
CA ARG A 186 1.27 -1.58 20.93
C ARG A 186 -0.18 -1.43 20.42
N TRP A 187 -0.63 -2.29 19.50
CA TRP A 187 -2.02 -2.29 19.01
C TRP A 187 -2.98 -3.00 19.96
N ALA A 188 -2.46 -3.78 20.92
CA ALA A 188 -3.18 -4.42 22.01
C ALA A 188 -4.36 -5.32 21.60
N GLY A 189 -4.31 -5.93 20.40
CA GLY A 189 -5.39 -6.76 19.87
C GLY A 189 -5.71 -8.00 20.71
N TRP A 190 -4.76 -8.54 21.46
CA TRP A 190 -5.02 -9.68 22.36
C TRP A 190 -5.94 -9.32 23.53
N ARG A 191 -6.12 -8.03 23.85
CA ARG A 191 -7.03 -7.57 24.91
C ARG A 191 -8.49 -7.54 24.47
N THR A 192 -8.77 -7.83 23.20
CA THR A 192 -10.14 -7.92 22.68
C THR A 192 -10.66 -9.35 22.59
N GLY A 193 -9.83 -10.34 22.92
CA GLY A 193 -10.27 -11.72 23.10
C GLY A 193 -10.85 -11.88 24.50
N GLY A 194 -12.11 -12.32 24.57
CA GLY A 194 -12.74 -12.88 25.76
C GLY A 194 -12.81 -14.39 25.64
#